data_AF-A0A7S3JVP5-F1
#
_entry.id   AF-A0A7S3JVP5-F1
#
_cell.length_a   1.000
_cell.length_b   1.000
_cell.length_c   1.000
_cell.angle_alpha   90.00
_cell.angle_beta   90.00
_cell.angle_gamma   90.00
#
_symmetry.space_group_name_H-M   'P 1'
#
loop_
_entity.id
_entity.type
_entity.pdbx_description
1 polymer ?
#
loop_
_entity_poly.entity_id
_entity_poly.type
_entity_poly.pdbx_seq_one_letter_code
_entity_poly.pdbx_strand_id
1 'polypeptide(L)'
;MKYNVDSAISRRHSQHKISPSSHPAKFRHLKKHFEASIRAIHESMQMTYLTKPCQVISSLPVLYAQAAALNDHFKGKVKDLSMNLDCTPCVSSVKKKDRAIEKLYRSYYGNAARLLDLVRALISFETLSGLHACLEKIKEDPTIGVVGFKNRFKLENNSSSAGYRNIALNIIIVDDVTIAHGTSRHICELQLGIKRLDDLRSEEGHKHYVEWRDMIGE
;
A
#
# COMPACT_ATOMS: atom_id res chain seq x y z
N MET A 1 -28.56 66.76 -44.12
CA MET A 1 -27.09 66.92 -43.94
C MET A 1 -26.80 66.68 -42.46
N LYS A 2 -26.08 65.67 -41.97
CA LYS A 2 -25.00 64.80 -42.49
C LYS A 2 -25.15 63.35 -41.95
N TYR A 3 -24.53 62.40 -42.66
CA TYR A 3 -24.31 60.94 -42.44
C TYR A 3 -24.04 60.51 -40.97
N ASN A 4 -24.49 59.38 -40.39
CA ASN A 4 -24.57 57.92 -40.68
C ASN A 4 -23.33 57.09 -40.23
N VAL A 5 -23.64 55.93 -39.61
CA VAL A 5 -22.92 54.67 -39.32
C VAL A 5 -21.77 54.57 -38.30
N ASP A 6 -22.04 53.84 -37.21
CA ASP A 6 -21.15 52.87 -36.55
C ASP A 6 -22.02 51.87 -35.75
N SER A 7 -22.24 50.64 -36.23
CA SER A 7 -21.42 49.42 -36.05
C SER A 7 -21.41 48.88 -34.60
N ALA A 8 -21.50 47.60 -34.27
CA ALA A 8 -21.98 46.36 -34.86
C ALA A 8 -21.95 45.32 -33.71
N ILE A 9 -23.04 44.61 -33.50
CA ILE A 9 -23.20 43.58 -32.46
C ILE A 9 -22.44 42.31 -32.85
N SER A 10 -21.51 41.83 -32.02
CA SER A 10 -21.26 40.38 -31.86
C SER A 10 -20.40 40.06 -30.62
N ARG A 11 -21.06 39.55 -29.57
CA ARG A 11 -20.39 38.89 -28.43
C ARG A 11 -19.99 37.47 -28.86
N ARG A 12 -18.70 37.14 -28.84
CA ARG A 12 -18.23 35.74 -28.81
C ARG A 12 -17.46 35.51 -27.52
N HIS A 13 -18.02 34.68 -26.65
CA HIS A 13 -17.33 34.07 -25.52
C HIS A 13 -16.22 33.15 -26.04
N SER A 14 -14.98 33.49 -25.70
CA SER A 14 -13.83 32.61 -25.83
C SER A 14 -13.93 31.50 -24.77
N GLN A 15 -14.37 30.32 -25.18
CA GLN A 15 -14.19 29.08 -24.43
C GLN A 15 -12.74 28.62 -24.62
N HIS A 16 -11.93 28.69 -23.56
CA HIS A 16 -10.67 27.95 -23.51
C HIS A 16 -10.96 26.45 -23.45
N LYS A 17 -10.99 25.81 -24.62
CA LYS A 17 -10.90 24.35 -24.75
C LYS A 17 -9.49 23.92 -24.37
N ILE A 18 -9.33 23.30 -23.21
CA ILE A 18 -8.12 22.54 -22.87
C ILE A 18 -8.11 21.31 -23.80
N SER A 19 -7.12 21.24 -24.70
CA SER A 19 -6.94 20.12 -25.63
C SER A 19 -6.57 18.83 -24.89
N PRO A 20 -7.23 17.69 -25.14
CA PRO A 20 -6.87 16.41 -24.56
C PRO A 20 -5.77 15.74 -25.39
N SER A 21 -4.55 16.26 -25.37
CA SER A 21 -3.44 15.64 -26.12
C SER A 21 -2.07 15.99 -25.57
N SER A 22 -1.59 15.14 -24.65
CA SER A 22 -0.17 14.73 -24.52
C SER A 22 0.06 14.00 -23.18
N HIS A 23 -0.55 12.83 -23.00
CA HIS A 23 -0.01 11.89 -22.02
C HIS A 23 1.23 11.25 -22.66
N PRO A 24 2.46 11.52 -22.20
CA PRO A 24 3.67 11.07 -22.87
C PRO A 24 3.72 9.54 -22.90
N ALA A 25 4.12 8.96 -24.05
CA ALA A 25 4.15 7.51 -24.28
C ALA A 25 4.89 6.71 -23.18
N LYS A 26 5.88 7.33 -22.54
CA LYS A 26 6.61 6.79 -21.37
C LYS A 26 5.68 6.47 -20.20
N PHE A 27 4.66 7.29 -19.94
CA PHE A 27 3.70 7.09 -18.87
C PHE A 27 2.76 5.91 -19.14
N ARG A 28 2.36 5.72 -20.40
CA ARG A 28 1.50 4.60 -20.82
C ARG A 28 2.26 3.27 -20.73
N HIS A 29 3.54 3.27 -21.08
CA HIS A 29 4.41 2.08 -20.96
C HIS A 29 4.69 1.71 -19.50
N LEU A 30 5.04 2.69 -18.65
CA LEU A 30 5.27 2.47 -17.23
C LEU A 30 4.00 1.96 -16.52
N LYS A 31 2.83 2.50 -16.87
CA LYS A 31 1.54 2.01 -16.37
C LYS A 31 1.30 0.54 -16.75
N LYS A 32 1.59 0.16 -17.99
CA LYS A 32 1.43 -1.23 -18.48
C LYS A 32 2.34 -2.20 -17.71
N HIS A 33 3.60 -1.84 -17.49
CA HIS A 33 4.55 -2.67 -16.72
C HIS A 33 4.17 -2.75 -15.25
N PHE A 34 3.81 -1.62 -14.65
CA PHE A 34 3.31 -1.59 -13.28
C PHE A 34 2.09 -2.49 -13.10
N GLU A 35 1.10 -2.41 -13.98
CA GLU A 35 -0.05 -3.30 -13.97
C GLU A 35 0.32 -4.76 -14.23
N ALA A 36 1.34 -5.03 -15.07
CA ALA A 36 1.82 -6.38 -15.33
C ALA A 36 2.52 -7.00 -14.11
N SER A 37 3.36 -6.26 -13.37
CA SER A 37 3.98 -6.77 -12.14
C SER A 37 2.96 -7.01 -11.05
N ILE A 38 1.99 -6.11 -10.91
CA ILE A 38 0.85 -6.30 -10.00
C ILE A 38 0.05 -7.53 -10.39
N ARG A 39 -0.16 -7.76 -11.70
CA ARG A 39 -0.83 -8.95 -12.20
C ARG A 39 0.00 -10.21 -11.97
N ALA A 40 1.31 -10.17 -12.17
CA ALA A 40 2.19 -11.32 -11.94
C ALA A 40 2.20 -11.73 -10.46
N ILE A 41 2.25 -10.76 -9.53
CA ILE A 41 2.08 -11.01 -8.11
C ILE A 41 0.70 -11.63 -7.85
N HIS A 42 -0.36 -11.06 -8.44
CA HIS A 42 -1.72 -11.60 -8.32
C HIS A 42 -1.86 -13.02 -8.89
N GLU A 43 -1.21 -13.33 -10.01
CA GLU A 43 -1.21 -14.65 -10.67
C GLU A 43 -0.42 -15.68 -9.85
N SER A 44 0.75 -15.30 -9.31
CA SER A 44 1.52 -16.13 -8.38
C SER A 44 0.74 -16.51 -7.11
N MET A 45 -0.30 -15.74 -6.81
CA MET A 45 -1.20 -15.95 -5.67
C MET A 45 -2.49 -16.73 -6.02
N GLN A 46 -2.70 -17.20 -7.26
CA GLN A 46 -3.99 -17.79 -7.68
C GLN A 46 -4.47 -19.00 -6.88
N MET A 47 -3.59 -19.72 -6.18
CA MET A 47 -4.00 -20.78 -5.23
C MET A 47 -4.36 -20.26 -3.83
N THR A 48 -3.83 -19.09 -3.44
CA THR A 48 -4.00 -18.49 -2.10
C THR A 48 -5.30 -17.66 -1.98
N TYR A 49 -5.90 -17.23 -3.10
CA TYR A 49 -7.11 -16.39 -3.10
C TYR A 49 -8.41 -17.06 -2.63
N LEU A 50 -8.43 -18.39 -2.44
CA LEU A 50 -9.62 -19.06 -1.90
C LEU A 50 -9.87 -18.74 -0.42
N THR A 51 -8.86 -18.26 0.32
CA THR A 51 -9.01 -17.85 1.72
C THR A 51 -8.32 -16.53 2.01
N LYS A 52 -8.93 -15.66 2.82
CA LYS A 52 -8.26 -14.44 3.29
C LYS A 52 -7.03 -14.83 4.12
N PRO A 53 -5.87 -14.16 3.94
CA PRO A 53 -4.67 -14.52 4.68
C PRO A 53 -4.90 -14.47 6.19
N CYS A 54 -4.37 -15.46 6.89
CA CYS A 54 -4.39 -15.56 8.34
C CYS A 54 -3.04 -16.09 8.85
N GLN A 55 -2.66 -15.67 10.05
CA GLN A 55 -1.59 -16.31 10.80
C GLN A 55 -1.99 -17.77 11.06
N VAL A 56 -1.01 -18.67 11.07
CA VAL A 56 -1.23 -20.07 11.47
C VAL A 56 -1.58 -20.18 12.96
N ILE A 57 -1.16 -19.19 13.75
CA ILE A 57 -1.35 -19.13 15.20
C ILE A 57 -2.43 -18.10 15.53
N SER A 58 -3.39 -18.48 16.38
CA SER A 58 -4.45 -17.60 16.88
C SER A 58 -4.25 -17.13 18.33
N SER A 59 -3.16 -17.53 18.98
CA SER A 59 -2.81 -17.08 20.33
C SER A 59 -2.08 -15.73 20.27
N LEU A 60 -2.73 -14.67 20.77
CA LEU A 60 -2.18 -13.31 20.76
C LEU A 60 -0.81 -13.21 21.46
N PRO A 61 -0.58 -13.80 22.65
CA PRO A 61 0.74 -13.78 23.28
C PRO A 61 1.83 -14.43 22.44
N VAL A 62 1.54 -15.57 21.79
CA VAL A 62 2.50 -16.28 20.93
C VAL A 62 2.82 -15.46 19.69
N LEU A 63 1.80 -14.84 19.08
CA LEU A 63 2.01 -13.92 17.95
C LEU A 63 2.91 -12.74 18.34
N TYR A 64 2.77 -12.20 19.55
CA TYR A 64 3.65 -11.14 20.04
C TYR A 64 5.09 -11.62 20.28
N ALA A 65 5.28 -12.84 20.80
CA ALA A 65 6.60 -13.42 20.97
C ALA A 65 7.30 -13.61 19.60
N GLN A 66 6.59 -14.16 18.62
CA GLN A 66 7.08 -14.28 17.24
C GLN A 66 7.38 -12.91 16.63
N ALA A 67 6.49 -11.94 16.79
CA ALA A 67 6.69 -10.59 16.27
C ALA A 67 7.94 -9.93 16.88
N ALA A 68 8.18 -10.10 18.18
CA ALA A 68 9.37 -9.59 18.85
C ALA A 68 10.66 -10.21 18.29
N ALA A 69 10.68 -11.53 18.08
CA ALA A 69 11.83 -12.24 17.50
C ALA A 69 12.07 -11.89 16.01
N LEU A 70 11.01 -11.65 15.24
CA LEU A 70 11.08 -11.39 13.81
C LEU A 70 11.38 -9.93 13.45
N ASN A 71 10.97 -8.97 14.28
CA ASN A 71 10.88 -7.57 13.87
C ASN A 71 12.20 -7.02 13.33
N ASP A 72 13.33 -7.28 13.98
CA ASP A 72 14.62 -6.73 13.55
C ASP A 72 15.12 -7.38 12.26
N HIS A 73 14.88 -8.68 12.06
CA HIS A 73 15.17 -9.36 10.80
C HIS A 73 14.32 -8.78 9.65
N PHE A 74 13.03 -8.58 9.89
CA PHE A 74 12.14 -7.93 8.94
C PHE A 74 12.59 -6.51 8.57
N LYS A 75 13.06 -5.71 9.55
CA LYS A 75 13.65 -4.39 9.27
C LYS A 75 14.88 -4.47 8.38
N GLY A 76 15.75 -5.46 8.62
CA GLY A 76 16.89 -5.75 7.76
C GLY A 76 16.45 -6.01 6.32
N LYS A 77 15.48 -6.92 6.13
CA LYS A 77 14.93 -7.22 4.82
C LYS A 77 14.31 -6.01 4.12
N VAL A 78 13.57 -5.17 4.85
CA VAL A 78 13.00 -3.91 4.31
C VAL A 78 14.12 -2.96 3.86
N LYS A 79 15.20 -2.86 4.63
CA LYS A 79 16.37 -2.06 4.25
C LYS A 79 16.99 -2.60 2.96
N ASP A 80 17.20 -3.90 2.83
CA ASP A 80 17.77 -4.54 1.64
C ASP A 80 16.91 -4.30 0.39
N LEU A 81 15.59 -4.42 0.52
CA LEU A 81 14.65 -4.12 -0.55
C LEU A 81 14.74 -2.65 -0.98
N SER A 82 14.94 -1.72 -0.04
CA SER A 82 15.09 -0.29 -0.33
C SER A 82 16.47 0.13 -0.89
N MET A 83 17.50 -0.73 -0.79
CA MET A 83 18.84 -0.39 -1.28
C MET A 83 18.85 -0.06 -2.77
N ASN A 84 19.58 1.01 -3.12
CA ASN A 84 19.73 1.53 -4.48
C ASN A 84 18.42 2.01 -5.14
N LEU A 85 17.37 2.26 -4.36
CA LEU A 85 16.12 2.87 -4.83
C LEU A 85 15.95 4.25 -4.22
N ASP A 86 15.39 5.18 -5.00
CA ASP A 86 15.04 6.52 -4.54
C ASP A 86 13.78 6.49 -3.67
N CYS A 87 13.99 6.13 -2.40
CA CYS A 87 12.93 5.88 -1.43
C CYS A 87 13.40 6.05 0.02
N THR A 88 12.43 6.16 0.93
CA THR A 88 12.65 6.21 2.37
C THR A 88 11.97 5.01 3.04
N PRO A 89 12.71 4.05 3.62
CA PRO A 89 12.12 2.99 4.44
C PRO A 89 11.71 3.53 5.81
N CYS A 90 10.44 3.37 6.14
CA CYS A 90 9.82 3.72 7.42
C CYS A 90 9.53 2.44 8.21
N VAL A 91 10.54 1.96 8.94
CA VAL A 91 10.44 0.79 9.82
C VAL A 91 9.77 1.13 11.15
N SER A 92 9.04 0.18 11.73
CA SER A 92 8.33 0.35 13.00
C SER A 92 8.79 -0.64 14.06
N SER A 93 8.53 -0.33 15.33
CA SER A 93 8.49 -1.35 16.38
C SER A 93 7.31 -2.30 16.14
N VAL A 94 7.31 -3.45 16.82
CA VAL A 94 6.11 -4.28 16.91
C VAL A 94 4.91 -3.42 17.33
N LYS A 95 3.74 -3.67 16.71
CA LYS A 95 2.51 -2.94 17.01
C LYS A 95 2.27 -2.88 18.52
N LYS A 96 1.83 -1.72 19.02
CA LYS A 96 1.46 -1.56 20.44
C LYS A 96 0.28 -2.46 20.81
N LYS A 97 0.34 -3.07 21.99
CA LYS A 97 -0.68 -4.00 22.53
C LYS A 97 -2.08 -3.44 22.45
N ASP A 98 -2.31 -2.24 22.97
CA ASP A 98 -3.64 -1.60 23.00
C ASP A 98 -4.23 -1.45 21.61
N ARG A 99 -3.41 -1.03 20.62
CA ARG A 99 -3.83 -0.90 19.22
C ARG A 99 -4.13 -2.23 18.56
N ALA A 100 -3.42 -3.30 18.94
CA ALA A 100 -3.71 -4.64 18.44
C ALA A 100 -5.00 -5.20 19.04
N ILE A 101 -5.23 -5.00 20.35
CA ILE A 101 -6.45 -5.42 21.05
C ILE A 101 -7.67 -4.68 20.49
N GLU A 102 -7.58 -3.37 20.34
CA GLU A 102 -8.64 -2.56 19.73
C GLU A 102 -8.99 -3.08 18.33
N LYS A 103 -7.99 -3.28 17.47
CA LYS A 103 -8.18 -3.80 16.12
C LYS A 103 -8.76 -5.22 16.13
N LEU A 104 -8.30 -6.06 17.05
CA LEU A 104 -8.73 -7.45 17.19
C LEU A 104 -10.22 -7.56 17.47
N TYR A 105 -10.72 -6.78 18.43
CA TYR A 105 -12.14 -6.82 18.78
C TYR A 105 -13.01 -6.03 17.81
N ARG A 106 -12.53 -4.87 17.31
CA ARG A 106 -13.30 -4.05 16.35
C ARG A 106 -13.46 -4.73 14.99
N SER A 107 -12.37 -5.21 14.40
CA SER A 107 -12.35 -5.64 12.99
C SER A 107 -12.39 -7.16 12.80
N TYR A 108 -11.97 -7.92 13.82
CA TYR A 108 -11.73 -9.36 13.71
C TYR A 108 -12.52 -10.21 14.71
N TYR A 109 -13.43 -9.61 15.48
CA TYR A 109 -14.31 -10.31 16.43
C TYR A 109 -13.54 -11.26 17.37
N GLY A 110 -12.36 -10.83 17.84
CA GLY A 110 -11.52 -11.61 18.74
C GLY A 110 -10.59 -12.63 18.07
N ASN A 111 -10.65 -12.80 16.74
CA ASN A 111 -9.79 -13.77 16.05
C ASN A 111 -8.38 -13.20 15.78
N ALA A 112 -7.40 -13.54 16.63
CA ALA A 112 -6.05 -12.98 16.54
C ALA A 112 -5.27 -13.50 15.33
N ALA A 113 -5.68 -14.61 14.72
CA ALA A 113 -5.07 -15.08 13.47
C ALA A 113 -5.24 -14.08 12.32
N ARG A 114 -6.17 -13.11 12.44
CA ARG A 114 -6.38 -12.06 11.44
C ARG A 114 -5.49 -10.83 11.65
N LEU A 115 -4.65 -10.79 12.68
CA LEU A 115 -3.66 -9.74 12.90
C LEU A 115 -2.41 -9.98 12.04
N LEU A 116 -2.40 -9.38 10.85
CA LEU A 116 -1.33 -9.55 9.85
C LEU A 116 -0.27 -8.45 9.87
N ASP A 117 -0.40 -7.48 10.77
CA ASP A 117 0.38 -6.25 10.78
C ASP A 117 1.03 -5.98 12.15
N LEU A 118 1.29 -7.03 12.94
CA LEU A 118 2.07 -6.92 14.18
C LEU A 118 3.51 -6.49 13.88
N VAL A 119 4.11 -7.11 12.87
CA VAL A 119 5.36 -6.68 12.22
C VAL A 119 4.98 -5.98 10.92
N ARG A 120 5.43 -4.73 10.74
CA ARG A 120 5.06 -3.92 9.59
C ARG A 120 6.06 -2.82 9.26
N ALA A 121 6.09 -2.41 7.99
CA ALA A 121 6.83 -1.24 7.52
C ALA A 121 6.14 -0.57 6.32
N LEU A 122 6.56 0.66 6.05
CA LEU A 122 6.24 1.38 4.82
C LEU A 122 7.55 1.68 4.08
N ILE A 123 7.60 1.53 2.77
CA ILE A 123 8.65 2.11 1.91
C ILE A 123 7.99 3.20 1.07
N SER A 124 8.43 4.44 1.27
CA SER A 124 7.91 5.63 0.60
C SER A 124 8.81 6.01 -0.57
N PHE A 125 8.32 5.89 -1.80
CA PHE A 125 9.08 6.14 -3.02
C PHE A 125 8.83 7.54 -3.58
N GLU A 126 9.85 8.18 -4.14
CA GLU A 126 9.69 9.45 -4.85
C GLU A 126 8.96 9.25 -6.19
N THR A 127 9.14 8.07 -6.80
CA THR A 127 8.60 7.76 -8.14
C THR A 127 7.92 6.40 -8.20
N LEU A 128 6.94 6.29 -9.11
CA LEU A 128 6.30 5.00 -9.42
C LEU A 128 7.30 3.98 -10.00
N SER A 129 8.34 4.46 -10.69
CA SER A 129 9.40 3.59 -11.21
C SER A 129 10.21 2.94 -10.09
N GLY A 130 10.53 3.69 -9.02
CA GLY A 130 11.20 3.13 -7.85
C GLY A 130 10.33 2.09 -7.13
N LEU A 131 9.04 2.39 -6.99
CA LEU A 131 8.08 1.45 -6.41
C LEU A 131 8.00 0.15 -7.24
N HIS A 132 7.92 0.27 -8.56
CA HIS A 132 7.92 -0.87 -9.47
C HIS A 132 9.20 -1.71 -9.37
N ALA A 133 10.37 -1.06 -9.32
CA ALA A 133 11.64 -1.76 -9.13
C ALA A 133 11.67 -2.54 -7.80
N CYS A 134 11.09 -1.98 -6.73
CA CYS A 134 10.95 -2.71 -5.46
C CYS A 134 10.03 -3.94 -5.59
N LEU A 135 8.94 -3.85 -6.36
CA LEU A 135 8.07 -5.01 -6.62
C LEU A 135 8.81 -6.13 -7.37
N GLU A 136 9.65 -5.78 -8.35
CA GLU A 136 10.50 -6.78 -9.01
C GLU A 136 11.52 -7.39 -8.05
N LYS A 137 12.17 -6.58 -7.19
CA LYS A 137 13.07 -7.12 -6.14
C LYS A 137 12.35 -8.10 -5.20
N ILE A 138 11.09 -7.80 -4.83
CA ILE A 138 10.28 -8.69 -3.99
C ILE A 138 9.94 -10.00 -4.73
N LYS A 139 9.62 -9.91 -6.02
CA LYS A 139 9.29 -11.06 -6.87
C LYS A 139 10.50 -11.96 -7.14
N GLU A 140 11.69 -11.37 -7.22
CA GLU A 140 12.96 -12.06 -7.47
C GLU A 140 13.60 -12.62 -6.20
N ASP A 141 13.23 -12.14 -5.00
CA ASP A 141 13.77 -12.63 -3.73
C ASP A 141 13.15 -14.00 -3.37
N PRO A 142 13.91 -15.11 -3.41
CA PRO A 142 13.39 -16.45 -3.15
C PRO A 142 13.01 -16.67 -1.67
N THR A 143 13.43 -15.78 -0.77
CA THR A 143 13.10 -15.87 0.66
C THR A 143 11.77 -15.20 0.98
N ILE A 144 11.16 -14.45 0.06
CA ILE A 144 9.90 -13.75 0.30
C ILE A 144 8.72 -14.53 -0.31
N GLY A 145 7.78 -14.91 0.54
CA GLY A 145 6.47 -15.41 0.11
C GLY A 145 5.41 -14.33 0.19
N VAL A 146 4.81 -13.92 -0.92
CA VAL A 146 3.65 -13.00 -0.92
C VAL A 146 2.36 -13.81 -0.73
N VAL A 147 1.69 -13.60 0.41
CA VAL A 147 0.46 -14.33 0.77
C VAL A 147 -0.80 -13.48 0.65
N GLY A 148 -0.68 -12.16 0.59
CA GLY A 148 -1.79 -11.24 0.45
C GLY A 148 -1.41 -9.95 -0.26
N PHE A 149 -2.37 -9.34 -0.94
CA PHE A 149 -2.15 -8.16 -1.76
C PHE A 149 -3.38 -7.25 -1.76
N LYS A 150 -3.18 -5.96 -1.55
CA LYS A 150 -4.20 -4.92 -1.72
C LYS A 150 -3.63 -3.72 -2.50
N ASN A 151 -4.20 -3.45 -3.67
CA ASN A 151 -3.89 -2.26 -4.46
C ASN A 151 -4.84 -1.11 -4.10
N ARG A 152 -4.34 -0.07 -3.43
CA ARG A 152 -5.14 1.12 -3.07
C ARG A 152 -4.95 2.30 -4.04
N PHE A 153 -4.31 2.10 -5.19
CA PHE A 153 -4.24 3.12 -6.23
C PHE A 153 -5.49 3.22 -7.11
N LYS A 154 -6.35 2.18 -7.12
CA LYS A 154 -7.57 2.14 -7.93
C LYS A 154 -8.65 3.08 -7.38
N LEU A 155 -9.22 3.92 -8.25
CA LEU A 155 -10.30 4.87 -7.90
C LEU A 155 -11.56 4.19 -7.35
N GLU A 156 -11.83 2.94 -7.76
CA GLU A 156 -12.97 2.16 -7.29
C GLU A 156 -12.86 1.83 -5.79
N ASN A 157 -11.66 1.92 -5.21
CA ASN A 157 -11.39 1.70 -3.78
C ASN A 157 -11.48 2.99 -2.94
N ASN A 158 -12.02 4.09 -3.48
CA ASN A 158 -11.97 5.40 -2.81
C ASN A 158 -12.73 5.47 -1.48
N SER A 159 -13.85 4.77 -1.32
CA SER A 159 -14.60 4.74 -0.05
C SER A 159 -13.89 3.92 1.02
N SER A 160 -13.35 2.75 0.67
CA SER A 160 -12.75 1.78 1.61
C SER A 160 -11.24 1.97 1.84
N SER A 161 -10.55 2.75 1.00
CA SER A 161 -9.15 3.14 1.22
C SER A 161 -8.99 4.44 1.99
N ALA A 162 -10.03 5.24 2.13
CA ALA A 162 -10.04 6.53 2.84
C ALA A 162 -8.85 7.44 2.48
N GLY A 163 -8.53 7.51 1.18
CA GLY A 163 -7.45 8.34 0.66
C GLY A 163 -6.05 7.71 0.70
N TYR A 164 -5.88 6.50 1.25
CA TYR A 164 -4.58 5.80 1.16
C TYR A 164 -4.29 5.38 -0.28
N ARG A 165 -3.15 5.81 -0.81
CA ARG A 165 -2.67 5.49 -2.17
C ARG A 165 -1.35 4.72 -2.10
N ASN A 166 -1.46 3.47 -1.65
CA ASN A 166 -0.33 2.55 -1.53
C ASN A 166 -0.69 1.14 -2.04
N ILE A 167 0.34 0.30 -2.15
CA ILE A 167 0.19 -1.15 -2.25
C ILE A 167 0.49 -1.73 -0.86
N ALA A 168 -0.40 -2.55 -0.33
CA ALA A 168 -0.14 -3.30 0.89
C ALA A 168 0.04 -4.78 0.55
N LEU A 169 1.19 -5.33 0.92
CA LEU A 169 1.54 -6.73 0.79
C LEU A 169 1.49 -7.39 2.17
N ASN A 170 0.93 -8.59 2.22
CA ASN A 170 1.14 -9.50 3.32
C ASN A 170 2.19 -10.51 2.88
N ILE A 171 3.31 -10.55 3.59
CA ILE A 171 4.47 -11.37 3.23
C ILE A 171 4.91 -12.25 4.39
N ILE A 172 5.54 -13.37 4.06
CA ILE A 172 6.35 -14.18 4.97
C ILE A 172 7.80 -14.13 4.49
N ILE A 173 8.75 -14.29 5.43
CA ILE A 173 10.17 -14.43 5.12
C ILE A 173 10.58 -15.84 5.51
N VAL A 174 11.14 -16.60 4.58
CA VAL A 174 11.56 -17.99 4.76
C VAL A 174 13.06 -18.08 4.48
N ASP A 175 13.85 -18.05 5.54
CA ASP A 175 15.30 -18.22 5.53
C ASP A 175 15.77 -18.87 6.83
N ASP A 176 17.09 -19.08 6.97
CA ASP A 176 17.67 -19.73 8.15
C ASP A 176 17.34 -19.01 9.45
N VAL A 177 17.25 -17.67 9.43
CA VAL A 177 16.93 -16.87 10.61
C VAL A 177 15.48 -17.11 11.03
N THR A 178 14.53 -17.03 10.10
CA THR A 178 13.11 -17.22 10.44
C THR A 178 12.77 -18.67 10.75
N ILE A 179 13.49 -19.64 10.18
CA ILE A 179 13.37 -21.06 10.55
C ILE A 179 13.87 -21.28 11.98
N ALA A 180 15.08 -20.78 12.31
CA ALA A 180 15.67 -20.95 13.64
C ALA A 180 14.81 -20.33 14.76
N HIS A 181 14.11 -19.24 14.48
CA HIS A 181 13.24 -18.57 15.44
C HIS A 181 11.78 -19.05 15.40
N GLY A 182 11.44 -20.00 14.53
CA GLY A 182 10.05 -20.48 14.39
C GLY A 182 9.08 -19.40 13.90
N THR A 183 9.56 -18.45 13.09
CA THR A 183 8.80 -17.30 12.58
C THR A 183 8.63 -17.33 11.05
N SER A 184 9.07 -18.38 10.36
CA SER A 184 9.02 -18.51 8.89
C SER A 184 7.60 -18.48 8.28
N ARG A 185 6.57 -18.65 9.11
CA ARG A 185 5.15 -18.54 8.71
C ARG A 185 4.44 -17.32 9.30
N HIS A 186 5.16 -16.44 10.00
CA HIS A 186 4.58 -15.25 10.59
C HIS A 186 4.38 -14.19 9.50
N ILE A 187 3.12 -13.79 9.29
CA ILE A 187 2.77 -12.82 8.26
C ILE A 187 3.10 -11.41 8.75
N CYS A 188 3.83 -10.68 7.93
CA CYS A 188 4.15 -9.26 8.09
C CYS A 188 3.39 -8.41 7.06
N GLU A 189 3.20 -7.13 7.36
CA GLU A 189 2.63 -6.16 6.40
C GLU A 189 3.71 -5.23 5.86
N LEU A 190 3.93 -5.25 4.54
CA LEU A 190 4.79 -4.30 3.84
C LEU A 190 3.95 -3.37 2.98
N GLN A 191 3.98 -2.08 3.28
CA GLN A 191 3.31 -1.06 2.48
C GLN A 191 4.31 -0.38 1.54
N LEU A 192 3.92 -0.14 0.29
CA LEU A 192 4.70 0.57 -0.72
C LEU A 192 3.89 1.79 -1.16
N GLY A 193 4.35 2.98 -0.77
CA GLY A 193 3.66 4.25 -1.00
C GLY A 193 4.45 5.19 -1.91
N ILE A 194 3.78 6.24 -2.41
CA ILE A 194 4.46 7.34 -3.11
C ILE A 194 4.53 8.50 -2.14
N LYS A 195 5.73 9.03 -1.86
CA LYS A 195 5.97 10.06 -0.85
C LYS A 195 5.01 11.22 -0.98
N ARG A 196 4.88 11.79 -2.18
CA ARG A 196 3.95 12.90 -2.44
C ARG A 196 2.49 12.57 -2.09
N LEU A 197 2.06 11.32 -2.23
CA LEU A 197 0.71 10.89 -1.86
C LEU A 197 0.60 10.56 -0.37
N ASP A 198 1.66 10.02 0.23
CA ASP A 198 1.74 9.77 1.66
C ASP A 198 1.77 11.08 2.45
N ASP A 199 2.46 12.11 1.96
CA ASP A 199 2.52 13.46 2.53
C ASP A 199 1.18 14.20 2.43
N LEU A 200 0.38 13.90 1.39
CA LEU A 200 -0.98 14.40 1.25
C LEU A 200 -1.97 13.74 2.22
N ARG A 201 -1.55 12.76 3.02
CA ARG A 201 -2.30 12.35 4.21
C ARG A 201 -2.23 13.48 5.23
N SER A 202 -3.14 14.44 5.14
CA SER A 202 -3.33 15.41 6.21
C SER A 202 -3.68 14.69 7.52
N GLU A 203 -3.24 15.22 8.66
CA GLU A 203 -3.68 14.73 9.98
C GLU A 203 -5.22 14.73 10.08
N GLU A 204 -5.87 15.71 9.44
CA GLU A 204 -7.33 15.81 9.30
C GLU A 204 -7.92 14.66 8.48
N GLY A 205 -7.29 14.23 7.39
CA GLY A 205 -7.72 13.07 6.60
C GLY A 205 -7.55 11.76 7.35
N HIS A 206 -6.48 11.63 8.15
CA HIS A 206 -6.32 10.49 9.04
C HIS A 206 -7.38 10.48 10.15
N LYS A 207 -7.70 11.65 10.71
CA LYS A 207 -8.72 11.82 11.75
C LYS A 207 -10.13 11.53 11.23
N HIS A 208 -10.53 12.10 10.10
CA HIS A 208 -11.81 11.80 9.44
C HIS A 208 -11.92 10.33 9.04
N TYR A 209 -10.82 9.69 8.61
CA TYR A 209 -10.82 8.25 8.39
C TYR A 209 -11.03 7.47 9.69
N VAL A 210 -10.34 7.83 10.77
CA VAL A 210 -10.52 7.19 12.08
C VAL A 210 -11.98 7.31 12.52
N GLU A 211 -12.56 8.51 12.44
CA GLU A 211 -13.96 8.79 12.77
C GLU A 211 -14.94 8.02 11.88
N TRP A 212 -14.79 8.08 10.55
CA TRP A 212 -15.63 7.35 9.60
C TRP A 212 -15.51 5.82 9.77
N ARG A 213 -14.28 5.31 9.95
CA ARG A 213 -14.02 3.88 10.21
C ARG A 213 -14.66 3.43 11.52
N ASP A 214 -14.51 4.22 12.58
CA ASP A 214 -15.07 3.89 13.88
C ASP A 214 -16.62 3.92 13.86
N MET A 215 -17.23 4.72 12.96
CA MET A 215 -18.67 4.70 12.70
C MET A 215 -19.18 3.45 11.97
N ILE A 216 -18.38 2.84 11.08
CA ILE A 216 -18.84 1.71 10.25
C ILE A 216 -18.42 0.32 10.75
N GLY A 217 -17.54 0.24 11.76
CA GLY A 217 -17.16 -1.04 12.38
C GLY A 217 -16.26 -1.94 11.53
N GLU A 218 -15.48 -1.38 10.59
CA GLU A 218 -14.47 -2.11 9.81
C GLU A 218 -13.05 -2.08 10.41
#